data_AF-A0A9E2CJP1-F1
#
_entry.id   AF-A0A9E2CJP1-F1
#
_cell.length_a   1.000
_cell.length_b   1.000
_cell.length_c   1.000
_cell.angle_alpha   90.00
_cell.angle_beta   90.00
_cell.angle_gamma   90.00
#
_symmetry.space_group_name_H-M   'P 1'
#
loop_
_entity.id
_entity.type
_entity.pdbx_description
1 polymer ?
#
loop_
_entity_poly.entity_id
_entity_poly.type
_entity_poly.pdbx_seq_one_letter_code
_entity_poly.pdbx_strand_id
1 'polypeptide(L)' 'GRPTCESLAREIMDAYKGEGTAVTTKENVHRMAEANKAFAHFAW' A
#
# COMPACT_ATOMS: atom_id res chain seq x y z
N GLY A 1 6.42 8.93 21.51
CA GLY A 1 5.82 8.86 20.16
C GLY A 1 5.77 10.25 19.59
N ARG A 2 5.92 10.41 18.28
CA ARG A 2 5.78 11.71 17.61
C ARG A 2 4.28 12.12 17.62
N PRO A 3 3.92 13.41 17.73
CA PRO A 3 2.52 13.84 17.70
C PRO A 3 1.79 13.34 16.46
N THR A 4 0.53 12.92 16.61
CA THR A 4 -0.28 12.34 15.51
C THR A 4 -0.41 13.30 14.32
N CYS A 5 -0.46 14.61 14.58
CA CYS A 5 -0.50 15.64 13.54
C CYS A 5 0.76 15.64 12.67
N GLU A 6 1.95 15.48 13.25
CA GLU A 6 3.21 15.41 12.51
C GLU A 6 3.34 14.11 11.74
N SER A 7 2.96 12.97 12.33
CA SER A 7 3.00 11.69 11.63
C SER A 7 2.02 11.63 10.46
N LEU A 8 0.82 12.22 10.62
CA LEU A 8 -0.19 12.29 9.56
C LEU A 8 0.24 13.23 8.44
N ALA A 9 0.74 14.43 8.76
CA ALA A 9 1.24 15.37 7.76
C ALA A 9 2.38 14.76 6.94
N ARG A 10 3.28 14.02 7.59
CA ARG A 10 4.36 13.29 6.91
C ARG A 10 3.82 12.19 6.01
N GLU A 11 2.90 11.34 6.48
CA GLU A 11 2.31 10.28 5.64
C GLU A 11 1.58 10.85 4.41
N ILE A 12 0.89 11.99 4.55
CA ILE A 12 0.24 12.66 3.42
C ILE A 12 1.27 13.17 2.41
N MET A 13 2.38 13.77 2.89
CA MET A 13 3.46 14.26 2.03
C MET A 13 4.21 13.12 1.32
N ASP A 14 4.44 12.01 2.02
CA ASP A 14 5.07 10.81 1.46
C ASP A 14 4.16 10.19 0.39
N ALA A 15 2.85 10.07 0.67
CA ALA A 15 1.86 9.59 -0.29
C ALA A 15 1.77 10.49 -1.54
N TYR A 16 1.88 11.81 -1.40
CA TYR A 16 1.93 12.74 -2.54
C TYR A 16 3.13 12.49 -3.45
N LYS A 17 4.27 12.07 -2.88
CA LYS A 17 5.46 11.70 -3.65
C LYS A 17 5.40 10.30 -4.25
N GLY A 18 4.31 9.57 -4.03
CA GLY A 18 4.21 8.16 -4.42
C GLY A 18 5.06 7.23 -3.54
N GLU A 19 5.46 7.69 -2.36
CA GLU A 19 6.22 6.94 -1.38
C GLU A 19 5.34 6.63 -0.16
N GLY A 20 5.89 5.87 0.78
CA GLY A 20 5.19 5.56 2.03
C GLY A 20 4.50 4.19 2.06
N THR A 21 4.01 3.86 3.25
CA THR A 21 3.53 2.50 3.55
C THR A 21 2.28 2.20 2.75
N ALA A 22 1.36 3.17 2.62
CA ALA A 22 0.13 3.02 1.86
C ALA A 22 0.36 2.67 0.39
N VAL A 23 1.33 3.34 -0.26
CA VAL A 23 1.65 3.09 -1.67
C VAL A 23 2.33 1.73 -1.85
N THR A 24 3.28 1.40 -0.96
CA THR A 24 3.97 0.11 -0.95
C THR A 24 2.99 -1.06 -0.78
N THR A 25 2.03 -0.93 0.16
CA THR A 25 0.99 -1.94 0.37
C THR A 25 0.12 -2.11 -0.88
N LYS A 26 -0.29 -1.01 -1.53
CA LYS A 26 -1.08 -1.08 -2.77
C LYS A 26 -0.34 -1.82 -3.88
N GLU A 27 0.93 -1.51 -4.11
CA GLU A 27 1.75 -2.17 -5.14
C GLU A 27 1.98 -3.66 -4.85
N ASN A 28 2.25 -3.99 -3.58
CA ASN A 28 2.45 -5.37 -3.17
C ASN A 28 1.17 -6.20 -3.33
N VAL A 29 0.01 -5.65 -2.99
CA VAL A 29 -1.28 -6.30 -3.22
C VAL A 29 -1.51 -6.53 -4.72
N HIS A 30 -1.18 -5.55 -5.57
CA HIS A 30 -1.35 -5.69 -7.01
C HIS A 30 -0.42 -6.77 -7.60
N ARG A 31 0.87 -6.75 -7.25
CA ARG A 31 1.83 -7.81 -7.66
C ARG A 31 1.41 -9.19 -7.18
N MET A 32 0.93 -9.29 -5.94
CA MET A 32 0.47 -10.55 -5.37
C MET A 32 -0.80 -11.05 -6.06
N ALA A 33 -1.70 -10.16 -6.47
CA ALA A 33 -2.88 -10.52 -7.26
C ALA A 33 -2.49 -11.04 -8.65
N GLU A 34 -1.52 -10.43 -9.32
CA GLU A 34 -1.01 -10.93 -10.61
C GLU A 34 -0.31 -12.29 -10.47
N ALA A 35 0.49 -12.47 -9.42
CA ALA A 35 1.16 -13.75 -9.13
C ALA A 35 0.16 -14.88 -8.83
N ASN A 36 -0.93 -14.56 -8.13
CA ASN A 36 -1.98 -15.52 -7.79
C ASN A 36 -3.06 -15.67 -8.87
N LYS A 37 -2.86 -15.09 -10.07
CA LYS A 37 -3.80 -15.21 -11.19
C LYS A 37 -4.10 -16.66 -11.57
N ALA A 38 -3.14 -17.56 -11.41
CA ALA A 38 -3.33 -19.00 -11.63
C ALA A 38 -4.31 -19.66 -10.64
N PHE A 39 -4.49 -19.06 -9.45
CA PHE A 39 -5.42 -19.52 -8.42
C PHE A 39 -6.77 -18.81 -8.48
N ALA A 40 -7.03 -17.96 -9.48
CA ALA A 40 -8.32 -17.28 -9.66
C ALA A 40 -9.50 -18.26 -9.78
N HIS A 41 -9.23 -19.49 -10.23
CA HIS A 41 -10.21 -20.57 -10.33
C HIS A 41 -10.68 -21.12 -8.97
N PHE A 42 -9.98 -20.85 -7.87
CA PHE A 42 -10.37 -21.25 -6.51
C PHE A 42 -11.12 -20.15 -5.74
N ALA A 43 -11.48 -19.04 -6.40
CA ALA A 43 -12.13 -17.89 -5.76
C ALA A 43 -13.66 -18.04 -5.61
N TRP A 44 -14.22 -19.23 -5.85
CA TRP A 44 -15.65 -19.53 -5.71
C TRP A 44 -15.94 -20.46 -4.54
#